data_AF-A0A6P0U3D8-F1
#
_entry.id   AF-A0A6P0U3D8-F1
#
_cell.length_a   1.000
_cell.length_b   1.000
_cell.length_c   1.000
_cell.angle_alpha   90.00
_cell.angle_beta   90.00
_cell.angle_gamma   90.00
#
_symmetry.space_group_name_H-M   'P 1'
#
loop_
_entity.id
_entity.type
_entity.pdbx_description
1 polymer ?
#
loop_
_entity_poly.entity_id
_entity_poly.type
_entity_poly.pdbx_seq_one_letter_code
_entity_poly.pdbx_strand_id
1 'polypeptide(L)'
;AIKPIAIILLIVLAINLGHYLRNYTLFDSVLGMAGTGETNKEFGVLISISGILKNLSLHADIVRNLQLEKIISPTTGLTNKVLEIIHGVLGIDLNDPALISPKARKFYVPGLSTYEDTAGNPLHLLLIIGSLFVLTINKKIWTNKLLIKYGIVLVVGFVLFASLLTWSPYRCRLHLPLFILFSPFVAIVFSKSLPKQVSYFLAILVLFLSYKWVLFNSVRPLIGENNIFQSSRVEQYFQTQPQYQQFYLDEVVRVESNQCENIGLTFKSSSFEYPLLVLLNENYPKQIQHINLENESKILIDKDSNSNFENLNNDCIINIDRSKLKN
;
A
#
# COMPACT_ATOMS: atom_id res chain seq x y z
N ALA A 1 -18.51 -23.56 -16.46
CA ALA A 1 -17.51 -22.65 -15.88
C ALA A 1 -17.55 -21.23 -16.44
N ILE A 2 -17.94 -21.00 -17.71
CA ILE A 2 -17.92 -19.65 -18.33
C ILE A 2 -18.94 -18.68 -17.71
N LYS A 3 -20.17 -19.15 -17.40
CA LYS A 3 -21.22 -18.31 -16.79
C LYS A 3 -20.81 -17.63 -15.47
N PRO A 4 -20.26 -18.33 -14.45
CA PRO A 4 -19.86 -17.67 -13.20
C PRO A 4 -18.67 -16.71 -13.39
N ILE A 5 -17.73 -17.02 -14.29
CA ILE A 5 -16.60 -16.11 -14.59
C ILE A 5 -17.11 -14.80 -15.21
N ALA A 6 -18.03 -14.88 -16.16
CA ALA A 6 -18.65 -13.71 -16.77
C ALA A 6 -19.40 -12.85 -15.74
N ILE A 7 -20.13 -13.49 -14.82
CA ILE A 7 -20.82 -12.79 -13.72
C ILE A 7 -19.80 -12.08 -12.81
N ILE A 8 -18.71 -12.75 -12.41
CA ILE A 8 -17.66 -12.14 -11.58
C ILE A 8 -17.03 -10.95 -12.30
N LEU A 9 -16.70 -11.08 -13.59
CA LEU A 9 -16.13 -9.99 -14.38
C LEU A 9 -17.09 -8.80 -14.47
N LEU A 10 -18.39 -9.05 -14.71
CA LEU A 10 -19.41 -8.00 -14.73
C LEU A 10 -19.51 -7.29 -13.37
N ILE A 11 -19.49 -8.02 -12.26
CA ILE A 11 -19.50 -7.42 -10.92
C ILE A 11 -18.25 -6.57 -10.69
N VAL A 12 -17.06 -7.07 -11.04
CA VAL A 12 -15.81 -6.31 -10.89
C VAL A 12 -15.84 -5.04 -11.73
N LEU A 13 -16.29 -5.11 -12.99
CA LEU A 13 -16.42 -3.95 -13.86
C LEU A 13 -17.46 -2.96 -13.33
N ALA A 14 -18.61 -3.43 -12.85
CA ALA A 14 -19.67 -2.59 -12.31
C ALA A 14 -19.21 -1.84 -11.06
N ILE A 15 -18.54 -2.51 -10.12
CA ILE A 15 -18.01 -1.88 -8.90
C ILE A 15 -16.95 -0.82 -9.25
N ASN A 16 -16.12 -1.06 -10.26
CA ASN A 16 -15.05 -0.14 -10.65
C ASN A 16 -15.45 0.89 -11.71
N LEU A 17 -16.67 0.81 -12.26
CA LEU A 17 -17.10 1.65 -13.38
C LEU A 17 -17.01 3.14 -13.06
N GLY A 18 -17.43 3.55 -11.86
CA GLY A 18 -17.33 4.94 -11.42
C GLY A 18 -15.89 5.46 -11.41
N HIS A 19 -14.92 4.63 -10.98
CA HIS A 19 -13.51 4.99 -11.02
C HIS A 19 -12.98 5.11 -12.44
N TYR A 20 -13.36 4.18 -13.33
CA TYR A 20 -12.97 4.23 -14.74
C TYR A 20 -13.54 5.44 -15.47
N LEU A 21 -14.81 5.76 -15.24
CA LEU A 21 -15.44 6.95 -15.81
C LEU A 21 -14.76 8.23 -15.29
N ARG A 22 -14.56 8.34 -13.97
CA ARG A 22 -13.83 9.49 -13.38
C ARG A 22 -12.44 9.65 -14.00
N ASN A 23 -11.69 8.56 -14.13
CA ASN A 23 -10.35 8.60 -14.69
C ASN A 23 -10.38 9.03 -16.16
N TYR A 24 -11.33 8.50 -16.95
CA TYR A 24 -11.50 8.90 -18.34
C TYR A 24 -11.86 10.37 -18.47
N THR A 25 -12.78 10.88 -17.64
CA THR A 25 -13.19 12.29 -17.68
C THR A 25 -12.12 13.28 -17.26
N LEU A 26 -11.18 12.88 -16.41
CA LEU A 26 -10.14 13.78 -15.86
C LEU A 26 -8.78 13.64 -16.56
N PHE A 27 -8.46 12.45 -17.07
CA PHE A 27 -7.12 12.13 -17.57
C PHE A 27 -7.11 11.57 -18.99
N ASP A 28 -8.27 11.51 -19.66
CA ASP A 28 -8.46 10.85 -20.96
C ASP A 28 -7.97 9.38 -20.99
N SER A 29 -7.94 8.74 -19.83
CA SER A 29 -7.37 7.41 -19.62
C SER A 29 -8.16 6.63 -18.58
N VAL A 30 -8.54 5.39 -18.90
CA VAL A 30 -9.24 4.49 -17.95
C VAL A 30 -8.33 4.10 -16.77
N LEU A 31 -7.02 4.03 -17.01
CA LEU A 31 -6.03 3.63 -16.01
C LEU A 31 -5.63 4.78 -15.07
N GLY A 32 -6.09 6.01 -15.36
CA GLY A 32 -5.77 7.21 -14.59
C GLY A 32 -4.63 8.01 -15.18
N MET A 33 -4.12 8.94 -14.38
CA MET A 33 -3.09 9.91 -14.75
C MET A 33 -1.78 9.24 -15.18
N ALA A 34 -1.36 9.50 -16.41
CA ALA A 34 -0.04 9.13 -16.91
C ALA A 34 1.05 10.02 -16.29
N GLY A 35 2.28 9.49 -16.17
CA GLY A 35 3.44 10.31 -15.78
C GLY A 35 3.64 10.54 -14.27
N THR A 36 2.81 9.95 -13.40
CA THR A 36 3.01 9.97 -11.94
C THR A 36 4.27 9.23 -11.47
N GLY A 37 4.93 8.47 -12.36
CA GLY A 37 6.10 7.64 -12.06
C GLY A 37 5.76 6.39 -11.24
N GLU A 38 4.47 6.05 -11.11
CA GLU A 38 4.05 4.88 -10.35
C GLU A 38 3.98 3.60 -11.21
N THR A 39 3.98 3.74 -12.54
CA THR A 39 4.06 2.65 -13.54
C THR A 39 5.42 2.66 -14.21
N ASN A 40 5.94 1.48 -14.55
CA ASN A 40 7.19 1.36 -15.31
C ASN A 40 7.05 2.09 -16.66
N LYS A 41 8.10 2.82 -17.06
CA LYS A 41 8.13 3.49 -18.36
C LYS A 41 8.50 2.55 -19.49
N GLU A 42 9.23 1.49 -19.16
CA GLU A 42 9.73 0.48 -20.09
C GLU A 42 9.20 -0.90 -19.72
N PHE A 43 8.94 -1.72 -20.74
CA PHE A 43 8.46 -3.08 -20.58
C PHE A 43 9.34 -4.05 -21.36
N GLY A 44 9.64 -5.20 -20.77
CA GLY A 44 10.44 -6.23 -21.40
C GLY A 44 10.67 -7.40 -20.46
N VAL A 45 11.07 -8.54 -21.00
CA VAL A 45 11.27 -9.77 -20.19
C VAL A 45 12.33 -9.56 -19.11
N LEU A 46 13.45 -8.92 -19.45
CA LEU A 46 14.53 -8.65 -18.48
C LEU A 46 14.08 -7.62 -17.42
N ILE A 47 13.28 -6.63 -17.80
CA ILE A 47 12.69 -5.64 -16.89
C ILE A 47 11.71 -6.32 -15.94
N SER A 48 10.86 -7.23 -16.44
CA SER A 48 9.97 -8.04 -15.62
C SER A 48 10.75 -8.89 -14.61
N ILE A 49 11.85 -9.53 -15.03
CA ILE A 49 12.73 -10.29 -14.12
C ILE A 49 13.32 -9.36 -13.05
N SER A 50 13.82 -8.19 -13.44
CA SER A 50 14.32 -7.18 -12.50
C SER A 50 13.24 -6.78 -11.49
N GLY A 51 12.03 -6.45 -11.96
CA GLY A 51 10.88 -6.09 -11.14
C GLY A 51 10.48 -7.20 -10.17
N ILE A 52 10.42 -8.44 -10.62
CA ILE A 52 10.14 -9.60 -9.77
C ILE A 52 11.17 -9.71 -8.65
N LEU A 53 12.46 -9.66 -8.98
CA LEU A 53 13.53 -9.79 -8.00
C LEU A 53 13.54 -8.65 -6.97
N LYS A 54 13.35 -7.39 -7.42
CA LYS A 54 13.25 -6.22 -6.55
C LYS A 54 12.02 -6.28 -5.63
N ASN A 55 10.88 -6.81 -6.11
CA ASN A 55 9.67 -6.95 -5.29
C ASN A 55 9.79 -8.09 -4.28
N LEU A 56 10.38 -9.23 -4.65
CA LEU A 56 10.66 -10.33 -3.71
C LEU A 56 11.63 -9.91 -2.60
N SER A 57 12.61 -9.05 -2.92
CA SER A 57 13.59 -8.61 -1.94
C SER A 57 13.01 -7.73 -0.82
N LEU A 58 11.82 -7.14 -1.02
CA LEU A 58 11.10 -6.44 0.05
C LEU A 58 10.73 -7.37 1.23
N HIS A 59 10.86 -8.68 1.04
CA HIS A 59 10.54 -9.71 2.03
C HIS A 59 11.74 -10.62 2.33
N ALA A 60 12.97 -10.13 2.17
CA ALA A 60 14.17 -10.95 2.30
C ALA A 60 14.70 -11.11 3.75
N ASP A 61 14.29 -10.24 4.69
CA ASP A 61 14.85 -10.22 6.06
C ASP A 61 14.20 -11.27 6.99
N ILE A 62 14.44 -12.55 6.68
CA ILE A 62 13.94 -13.68 7.49
C ILE A 62 14.65 -13.79 8.84
N VAL A 63 15.94 -13.44 8.90
CA VAL A 63 16.78 -13.61 10.10
C VAL A 63 16.23 -12.76 11.24
N ARG A 64 15.98 -11.47 10.98
CA ARG A 64 15.40 -10.57 11.99
C ARG A 64 13.93 -10.87 12.27
N ASN A 65 13.20 -11.38 11.28
CA ASN A 65 11.81 -11.81 11.47
C ASN A 65 11.71 -12.95 12.49
N LEU A 66 12.65 -13.90 12.44
CA LEU A 66 12.78 -15.01 13.39
C LEU A 66 13.51 -14.66 14.69
N GLN A 67 13.90 -13.40 14.91
CA GLN A 67 14.67 -12.95 16.08
C GLN A 67 16.04 -13.65 16.22
N LEU A 68 16.64 -14.06 15.09
CA LEU A 68 17.90 -14.79 15.04
C LEU A 68 19.10 -13.87 14.78
N GLU A 69 18.93 -12.54 14.80
CA GLU A 69 19.99 -11.58 14.48
C GLU A 69 21.19 -11.61 15.43
N LYS A 70 21.01 -12.15 16.65
CA LYS A 70 22.10 -12.35 17.60
C LYS A 70 22.98 -13.57 17.26
N ILE A 71 22.47 -14.49 16.44
CA ILE A 71 23.11 -15.76 16.11
C ILE A 71 23.62 -15.74 14.67
N ILE A 72 22.83 -15.16 13.75
CA ILE A 72 23.08 -15.19 12.30
C ILE A 72 23.07 -13.75 11.78
N SER A 73 24.01 -13.43 10.88
CA SER A 73 24.01 -12.13 10.21
C SER A 73 22.76 -11.95 9.34
N PRO A 74 22.09 -10.77 9.38
CA PRO A 74 20.93 -10.51 8.53
C PRO A 74 21.22 -10.69 7.03
N THR A 75 20.24 -11.26 6.33
CA THR A 75 20.33 -11.62 4.89
C THR A 75 20.20 -10.42 3.95
N THR A 76 19.86 -9.24 4.45
CA THR A 76 19.57 -8.06 3.62
C THR A 76 20.78 -7.60 2.80
N GLY A 77 21.97 -7.53 3.42
CA GLY A 77 23.20 -7.15 2.72
C GLY A 77 23.62 -8.17 1.65
N LEU A 78 23.50 -9.47 1.98
CA LEU A 78 23.74 -10.54 1.02
C LEU A 78 22.76 -10.46 -0.16
N THR A 79 21.47 -10.26 0.12
CA THR A 79 20.42 -10.13 -0.90
C THR A 79 20.71 -8.93 -1.81
N ASN A 80 21.09 -7.79 -1.24
CA ASN A 80 21.43 -6.60 -2.02
C ASN A 80 22.59 -6.87 -2.98
N LYS A 81 23.66 -7.51 -2.49
CA LYS A 81 24.82 -7.88 -3.31
C LYS A 81 24.48 -8.90 -4.41
N VAL A 82 23.64 -9.90 -4.10
CA VAL A 82 23.17 -10.86 -5.11
C VAL A 82 22.37 -10.15 -6.21
N LEU A 83 21.52 -9.19 -5.84
CA LEU A 83 20.77 -8.40 -6.82
C LEU A 83 21.67 -7.52 -7.67
N GLU A 84 22.69 -6.88 -7.09
CA GLU A 84 23.70 -6.11 -7.83
C GLU A 84 24.39 -6.98 -8.89
N ILE A 85 24.79 -8.20 -8.53
CA ILE A 85 25.42 -9.14 -9.46
C ILE A 85 24.46 -9.53 -10.58
N ILE A 86 23.23 -9.94 -10.24
CA ILE A 86 22.24 -10.36 -11.25
C ILE A 86 21.93 -9.21 -12.20
N HIS A 87 21.74 -7.99 -11.68
CA HIS A 87 21.44 -6.83 -12.50
C HIS A 87 22.62 -6.41 -13.38
N GLY A 88 23.85 -6.56 -12.90
CA GLY A 88 25.06 -6.40 -13.73
C GLY A 88 25.10 -7.38 -14.91
N VAL A 89 24.66 -8.63 -14.71
CA VAL A 89 24.53 -9.62 -15.80
C VAL A 89 23.37 -9.31 -16.75
N LEU A 90 22.25 -8.81 -16.23
CA LEU A 90 21.09 -8.42 -17.03
C LEU A 90 21.32 -7.12 -17.84
N GLY A 91 22.36 -6.35 -17.52
CA GLY A 91 22.62 -5.05 -18.13
C GLY A 91 21.60 -3.97 -17.75
N ILE A 92 20.92 -4.14 -16.62
CA ILE A 92 19.88 -3.21 -16.12
C ILE A 92 20.42 -2.51 -14.88
N ASP A 93 20.38 -1.18 -14.83
CA ASP A 93 20.72 -0.46 -13.62
C ASP A 93 19.67 -0.70 -12.52
N LEU A 94 20.12 -1.07 -11.33
CA LEU A 94 19.26 -1.19 -10.16
C LEU A 94 18.57 0.13 -9.83
N ASN A 95 19.23 1.26 -10.08
CA ASN A 95 18.77 2.60 -9.75
C ASN A 95 18.14 3.35 -10.93
N ASP A 96 17.79 2.63 -12.00
CA ASP A 96 17.16 3.23 -13.18
C ASP A 96 15.89 4.04 -12.80
N PRO A 97 15.84 5.36 -13.08
CA PRO A 97 14.68 6.21 -12.85
C PRO A 97 13.42 5.78 -13.62
N ALA A 98 13.54 4.96 -14.67
CA ALA A 98 12.41 4.39 -15.39
C ALA A 98 11.70 3.26 -14.62
N LEU A 99 12.41 2.62 -13.67
CA LEU A 99 11.98 1.43 -12.93
C LEU A 99 11.79 1.67 -11.43
N ILE A 100 12.20 2.85 -10.93
CA ILE A 100 12.04 3.25 -9.53
C ILE A 100 11.00 4.36 -9.42
N SER A 101 10.15 4.28 -8.39
CA SER A 101 9.18 5.34 -8.09
C SER A 101 9.92 6.63 -7.71
N PRO A 102 9.48 7.82 -8.18
CA PRO A 102 10.06 9.11 -7.80
C PRO A 102 10.12 9.37 -6.28
N LYS A 103 9.32 8.63 -5.51
CA LYS A 103 9.28 8.69 -4.04
C LYS A 103 10.46 7.98 -3.37
N ALA A 104 11.23 7.19 -4.10
CA ALA A 104 12.40 6.48 -3.61
C ALA A 104 13.67 7.09 -4.21
N ARG A 105 14.70 7.32 -3.38
CA ARG A 105 15.98 7.89 -3.86
C ARG A 105 16.86 6.88 -4.59
N LYS A 106 16.91 5.65 -4.10
CA LYS A 106 17.74 4.56 -4.63
C LYS A 106 17.16 3.21 -4.24
N PHE A 107 17.56 2.17 -4.97
CA PHE A 107 17.27 0.80 -4.62
C PHE A 107 18.00 0.40 -3.34
N TYR A 108 17.33 -0.35 -2.47
CA TYR A 108 17.92 -1.04 -1.33
C TYR A 108 16.99 -2.16 -0.86
N VAL A 109 17.56 -3.16 -0.19
CA VAL A 109 16.77 -4.22 0.47
C VAL A 109 16.39 -3.75 1.88
N PRO A 110 15.09 -3.53 2.18
CA PRO A 110 14.67 -3.08 3.51
C PRO A 110 14.89 -4.16 4.56
N GLY A 111 15.18 -3.73 5.80
CA GLY A 111 15.23 -4.60 6.96
C GLY A 111 13.86 -4.81 7.60
N LEU A 112 13.84 -5.54 8.72
CA LEU A 112 12.67 -5.68 9.57
C LEU A 112 12.06 -4.31 9.93
N SER A 113 10.78 -4.14 9.62
CA SER A 113 9.99 -2.96 9.97
C SER A 113 8.69 -3.38 10.62
N THR A 114 8.31 -2.71 11.71
CA THR A 114 6.97 -2.78 12.31
C THR A 114 6.08 -1.60 11.88
N TYR A 115 6.57 -0.78 10.95
CA TYR A 115 5.82 0.31 10.34
C TYR A 115 4.91 -0.22 9.24
N GLU A 116 3.63 0.09 9.32
CA GLU A 116 2.57 -0.50 8.48
C GLU A 116 2.81 -0.34 6.97
N ASP A 117 3.47 0.74 6.53
CA ASP A 117 3.75 0.95 5.10
C ASP A 117 4.98 0.22 4.57
N THR A 118 5.90 -0.23 5.44
CA THR A 118 7.18 -0.84 5.05
C THR A 118 7.40 -2.23 5.64
N ALA A 119 6.40 -2.77 6.35
CA ALA A 119 6.47 -4.10 6.93
C ALA A 119 6.45 -5.19 5.83
N GLY A 120 7.52 -5.97 5.75
CA GLY A 120 7.62 -7.14 4.88
C GLY A 120 7.11 -8.42 5.53
N ASN A 121 6.77 -9.43 4.71
CA ASN A 121 6.27 -10.74 5.17
C ASN A 121 7.13 -11.91 4.64
N PRO A 122 8.36 -12.09 5.17
CA PRO A 122 9.27 -13.15 4.71
C PRO A 122 8.73 -14.55 4.97
N LEU A 123 8.07 -14.80 6.10
CA LEU A 123 7.53 -16.12 6.44
C LEU A 123 6.46 -16.57 5.44
N HIS A 124 5.49 -15.69 5.15
CA HIS A 124 4.43 -16.04 4.22
C HIS A 124 4.98 -16.23 2.80
N LEU A 125 5.97 -15.43 2.38
CA LEU A 125 6.68 -15.67 1.13
C LEU A 125 7.36 -17.04 1.09
N LEU A 126 8.04 -17.45 2.16
CA LEU A 126 8.66 -18.78 2.24
C LEU A 126 7.64 -19.91 2.18
N LEU A 127 6.47 -19.76 2.81
CA LEU A 127 5.39 -20.74 2.73
C LEU A 127 4.81 -20.82 1.31
N ILE A 128 4.69 -19.69 0.60
CA ILE A 128 4.29 -19.67 -0.81
C ILE A 128 5.31 -20.42 -1.66
N ILE A 129 6.60 -20.06 -1.57
CA ILE A 129 7.68 -20.72 -2.32
C ILE A 129 7.71 -22.21 -1.99
N GLY A 130 7.61 -22.58 -0.71
CA GLY A 130 7.56 -23.96 -0.24
C GLY A 130 6.34 -24.70 -0.80
N SER A 131 5.17 -24.08 -0.87
CA SER A 131 3.97 -24.70 -1.46
C SER A 131 4.12 -24.92 -2.97
N LEU A 132 4.71 -23.97 -3.69
CA LEU A 132 5.02 -24.11 -5.12
C LEU A 132 6.05 -25.21 -5.35
N PHE A 133 7.05 -25.34 -4.49
CA PHE A 133 8.03 -26.42 -4.55
C PHE A 133 7.42 -27.80 -4.24
N VAL A 134 6.59 -27.90 -3.20
CA VAL A 134 5.88 -29.14 -2.87
C VAL A 134 4.99 -29.60 -4.02
N LEU A 135 4.39 -28.66 -4.77
CA LEU A 135 3.61 -28.99 -5.96
C LEU A 135 4.43 -29.65 -7.07
N THR A 136 5.72 -29.30 -7.25
CA THR A 136 6.55 -29.94 -8.28
C THR A 136 6.90 -31.39 -7.93
N ILE A 137 7.00 -31.68 -6.63
CA ILE A 137 7.30 -33.03 -6.11
C ILE A 137 6.03 -33.88 -6.05
N ASN A 138 4.97 -33.38 -5.40
CA ASN A 138 3.74 -34.13 -5.17
C ASN A 138 2.76 -34.00 -6.34
N LYS A 139 3.04 -34.75 -7.41
CA LYS A 139 2.21 -34.78 -8.63
C LYS A 139 0.76 -35.20 -8.38
N LYS A 140 0.43 -35.83 -7.24
CA LYS A 140 -0.97 -36.16 -6.91
C LYS A 140 -1.87 -34.92 -6.83
N ILE A 141 -1.32 -33.77 -6.45
CA ILE A 141 -2.09 -32.52 -6.37
C ILE A 141 -2.52 -32.01 -7.75
N TRP A 142 -1.80 -32.36 -8.81
CA TRP A 142 -2.10 -31.95 -10.18
C TRP A 142 -3.44 -32.51 -10.69
N THR A 143 -3.98 -33.53 -10.03
CA THR A 143 -5.35 -34.02 -10.26
C THR A 143 -6.39 -32.93 -9.99
N ASN A 144 -6.15 -32.02 -9.04
CA ASN A 144 -7.02 -30.89 -8.76
C ASN A 144 -6.72 -29.71 -9.72
N LYS A 145 -7.25 -29.80 -10.94
CA LYS A 145 -7.06 -28.76 -11.97
C LYS A 145 -7.51 -27.36 -11.51
N LEU A 146 -8.51 -27.25 -10.63
CA LEU A 146 -8.98 -25.96 -10.13
C LEU A 146 -7.92 -25.27 -9.25
N LEU A 147 -7.28 -26.03 -8.35
CA LEU A 147 -6.20 -25.51 -7.49
C LEU A 147 -5.00 -25.04 -8.31
N ILE A 148 -4.63 -25.79 -9.35
CA ILE A 148 -3.53 -25.41 -10.25
C ILE A 148 -3.87 -24.13 -11.02
N LYS A 149 -5.07 -24.04 -11.61
CA LYS A 149 -5.53 -22.81 -12.29
C LYS A 149 -5.53 -21.61 -11.35
N TYR A 150 -6.01 -21.80 -10.12
CA TYR A 150 -5.99 -20.77 -9.08
C TYR A 150 -4.56 -20.30 -8.78
N GLY A 151 -3.63 -21.23 -8.53
CA GLY A 151 -2.22 -20.90 -8.29
C GLY A 151 -1.56 -20.18 -9.47
N ILE A 152 -1.84 -20.60 -10.71
CA ILE A 152 -1.34 -19.91 -11.92
C ILE A 152 -1.85 -18.47 -11.97
N VAL A 153 -3.14 -18.23 -11.72
CA VAL A 153 -3.70 -16.87 -11.71
C VAL A 153 -3.02 -16.00 -10.66
N LEU A 154 -2.72 -16.53 -9.47
CA LEU A 154 -2.02 -15.78 -8.43
C LEU A 154 -0.57 -15.45 -8.82
N VAL A 155 0.17 -16.41 -9.39
CA VAL A 155 1.54 -16.20 -9.86
C VAL A 155 1.57 -15.18 -11.01
N VAL A 156 0.65 -15.30 -11.97
CA VAL A 156 0.52 -14.33 -13.06
C VAL A 156 0.15 -12.95 -12.53
N GLY A 157 -0.75 -12.86 -11.54
CA GLY A 157 -1.11 -11.61 -10.89
C GLY A 157 0.10 -10.92 -10.24
N PHE A 158 0.95 -11.68 -9.54
CA PHE A 158 2.20 -11.18 -8.99
C PHE A 158 3.20 -10.74 -10.08
N VAL A 159 3.37 -11.53 -11.15
CA VAL A 159 4.27 -11.18 -12.26
C VAL A 159 3.81 -9.91 -12.96
N LEU A 160 2.51 -9.77 -13.22
CA LEU A 160 1.93 -8.56 -13.80
C LEU A 160 2.13 -7.36 -12.88
N PHE A 161 1.86 -7.51 -11.58
CA PHE A 161 2.16 -6.47 -10.58
C PHE A 161 3.62 -6.04 -10.68
N ALA A 162 4.56 -6.97 -10.56
CA ALA A 162 5.99 -6.68 -10.55
C ALA A 162 6.52 -6.11 -11.88
N SER A 163 5.84 -6.37 -12.99
CA SER A 163 6.21 -5.88 -14.32
C SER A 163 5.60 -4.52 -14.65
N LEU A 164 4.41 -4.21 -14.13
CA LEU A 164 3.68 -2.97 -14.47
C LEU A 164 4.09 -1.80 -13.59
N LEU A 165 4.43 -2.08 -12.35
CA LEU A 165 4.59 -1.10 -11.29
C LEU A 165 6.07 -0.85 -10.98
N THR A 166 6.45 0.43 -10.86
CA THR A 166 7.81 0.81 -10.42
C THR A 166 8.11 0.27 -9.03
N TRP A 167 9.39 0.09 -8.71
CA TRP A 167 9.78 -0.36 -7.38
C TRP A 167 9.75 0.79 -6.37
N SER A 168 9.33 0.49 -5.14
CA SER A 168 9.38 1.40 -3.99
C SER A 168 9.33 0.60 -2.69
N PRO A 169 10.03 1.01 -1.62
CA PRO A 169 9.97 0.32 -0.33
C PRO A 169 8.56 0.27 0.27
N TYR A 170 7.69 1.24 -0.06
CA TYR A 170 6.31 1.31 0.43
C TYR A 170 5.34 0.36 -0.29
N ARG A 171 5.78 -0.32 -1.37
CA ARG A 171 4.91 -1.19 -2.17
C ARG A 171 4.75 -2.58 -1.59
N CYS A 172 5.49 -2.92 -0.53
CA CYS A 172 5.30 -4.18 0.19
C CYS A 172 3.85 -4.33 0.70
N ARG A 173 3.19 -3.23 1.08
CA ARG A 173 1.77 -3.24 1.51
C ARG A 173 0.80 -3.65 0.39
N LEU A 174 1.16 -3.37 -0.87
CA LEU A 174 0.34 -3.75 -2.04
C LEU A 174 0.43 -5.25 -2.36
N HIS A 175 1.39 -5.98 -1.79
CA HIS A 175 1.44 -7.43 -1.88
C HIS A 175 0.45 -8.12 -0.93
N LEU A 176 -0.10 -7.42 0.07
CA LEU A 176 -0.97 -7.99 1.08
C LEU A 176 -2.20 -8.74 0.50
N PRO A 177 -2.93 -8.20 -0.50
CA PRO A 177 -4.03 -8.94 -1.11
C PRO A 177 -3.58 -10.26 -1.74
N LEU A 178 -2.41 -10.28 -2.40
CA LEU A 178 -1.86 -11.50 -2.99
C LEU A 178 -1.48 -12.50 -1.89
N PHE A 179 -0.84 -12.08 -0.81
CA PHE A 179 -0.54 -12.94 0.34
C PHE A 179 -1.82 -13.56 0.94
N ILE A 180 -2.87 -12.77 1.11
CA ILE A 180 -4.16 -13.27 1.61
C ILE A 180 -4.73 -14.33 0.65
N LEU A 181 -4.73 -14.07 -0.65
CA LEU A 181 -5.21 -15.02 -1.66
C LEU A 181 -4.36 -16.29 -1.75
N PHE A 182 -3.04 -16.20 -1.53
CA PHE A 182 -2.17 -17.37 -1.46
C PHE A 182 -2.39 -18.22 -0.19
N SER A 183 -2.96 -17.67 0.87
CA SER A 183 -3.17 -18.39 2.14
C SER A 183 -3.97 -19.70 2.00
N PRO A 184 -5.18 -19.72 1.38
CA PRO A 184 -5.91 -20.98 1.16
C PRO A 184 -5.18 -21.94 0.23
N PHE A 185 -4.42 -21.43 -0.75
CA PHE A 185 -3.61 -22.26 -1.64
C PHE A 185 -2.53 -23.01 -0.87
N VAL A 186 -1.74 -22.29 -0.06
CA VAL A 186 -0.72 -22.87 0.81
C VAL A 186 -1.32 -23.92 1.75
N ALA A 187 -2.45 -23.60 2.40
CA ALA A 187 -3.13 -24.50 3.33
C ALA A 187 -3.55 -25.82 2.67
N ILE A 188 -4.14 -25.78 1.47
CA ILE A 188 -4.55 -26.98 0.74
C ILE A 188 -3.33 -27.80 0.29
N VAL A 189 -2.27 -27.16 -0.20
CA VAL A 189 -1.07 -27.86 -0.68
C VAL A 189 -0.36 -28.58 0.47
N PHE A 190 -0.17 -27.90 1.60
CA PHE A 190 0.50 -28.47 2.76
C PHE A 190 -0.34 -29.54 3.46
N SER A 191 -1.64 -29.31 3.68
CA SER A 191 -2.51 -30.33 4.30
C SER A 191 -2.58 -31.65 3.51
N LYS A 192 -2.38 -31.60 2.18
CA LYS A 192 -2.38 -32.79 1.31
C LYS A 192 -1.00 -33.45 1.11
N SER A 193 0.08 -32.77 1.46
CA SER A 193 1.45 -33.22 1.15
C SER A 193 2.33 -33.43 2.36
N LEU A 194 2.04 -32.73 3.47
CA LEU A 194 2.80 -32.79 4.71
C LEU A 194 1.99 -33.56 5.77
N PRO A 195 2.67 -34.16 6.76
CA PRO A 195 2.00 -34.68 7.95
C PRO A 195 1.15 -33.59 8.63
N LYS A 196 0.02 -33.97 9.22
CA LYS A 196 -0.90 -33.04 9.90
C LYS A 196 -0.19 -32.25 10.99
N GLN A 197 0.71 -32.90 11.72
CA GLN A 197 1.51 -32.29 12.79
C GLN A 197 2.38 -31.14 12.26
N VAL A 198 3.03 -31.33 11.10
CA VAL A 198 3.85 -30.28 10.47
C VAL A 198 2.98 -29.12 10.02
N SER A 199 1.82 -29.40 9.42
CA SER A 199 0.89 -28.35 8.99
C SER A 199 0.36 -27.52 10.17
N TYR A 200 0.01 -28.18 11.28
CA TYR A 200 -0.40 -27.48 12.51
C TYR A 200 0.74 -26.69 13.14
N PHE A 201 1.93 -27.27 13.18
CA PHE A 201 3.11 -26.56 13.68
C PHE A 201 3.38 -25.28 12.87
N LEU A 202 3.37 -25.36 11.54
CA LEU A 202 3.56 -24.18 10.69
C LEU A 202 2.46 -23.11 10.90
N ALA A 203 1.20 -23.53 11.06
CA ALA A 203 0.11 -22.60 11.35
C ALA A 203 0.29 -21.89 12.70
N ILE A 204 0.62 -22.64 13.76
CA ILE A 204 0.90 -22.09 15.09
C ILE A 204 2.14 -21.19 15.05
N LEU A 205 3.19 -21.58 14.33
CA LEU A 205 4.42 -20.80 14.19
C LEU A 205 4.16 -19.44 13.55
N VAL A 206 3.39 -19.38 12.46
CA VAL A 206 3.05 -18.11 11.80
C VAL A 206 2.21 -17.22 12.72
N LEU A 207 1.21 -17.79 13.40
CA LEU A 207 0.40 -17.06 14.37
C LEU A 207 1.25 -16.51 15.50
N PHE A 208 2.13 -17.34 16.07
CA PHE A 208 3.03 -16.93 17.13
C PHE A 208 3.93 -15.80 16.66
N LEU A 209 4.62 -15.95 15.52
CA LEU A 209 5.56 -14.95 15.01
C LEU A 209 4.89 -13.63 14.63
N SER A 210 3.58 -13.61 14.33
CA SER A 210 2.85 -12.37 14.03
C SER A 210 2.74 -11.40 15.22
N TYR A 211 3.00 -11.84 16.45
CA TYR A 211 2.78 -11.05 17.67
C TYR A 211 3.46 -9.67 17.63
N LYS A 212 4.67 -9.56 17.07
CA LYS A 212 5.42 -8.30 17.07
C LYS A 212 4.73 -7.23 16.23
N TRP A 213 4.19 -7.59 15.07
CA TRP A 213 3.49 -6.66 14.19
C TRP A 213 2.10 -6.31 14.69
N VAL A 214 1.46 -7.21 15.45
CA VAL A 214 0.13 -6.98 16.02
C VAL A 214 0.21 -6.15 17.30
N LEU A 215 1.10 -6.52 18.23
CA LEU A 215 1.17 -5.91 19.55
C LEU A 215 2.05 -4.65 19.59
N PHE A 216 3.14 -4.63 18.82
CA PHE A 216 4.18 -3.59 18.84
C PHE A 216 4.34 -2.91 17.48
N ASN A 217 3.24 -2.67 16.78
CA ASN A 217 3.23 -1.84 15.58
C ASN A 217 3.82 -0.45 15.91
N SER A 218 4.69 0.08 15.05
CA SER A 218 5.39 1.34 15.35
C SER A 218 4.49 2.57 15.30
N VAL A 219 3.40 2.51 14.54
CA VAL A 219 2.41 3.58 14.46
C VAL A 219 1.32 3.31 15.48
N ARG A 220 0.69 2.13 15.46
CA ARG A 220 -0.52 1.86 16.26
C ARG A 220 -0.33 0.66 17.18
N PRO A 221 0.51 0.75 18.24
CA PRO A 221 0.75 -0.37 19.12
C PRO A 221 -0.50 -0.69 19.96
N LEU A 222 -0.72 -1.97 20.25
CA LEU A 222 -1.75 -2.41 21.20
C LEU A 222 -1.23 -2.42 22.64
N ILE A 223 0.09 -2.58 22.81
CA ILE A 223 0.77 -2.62 24.10
C ILE A 223 1.90 -1.58 24.10
N GLY A 224 2.04 -0.84 25.19
CA GLY A 224 3.04 0.22 25.37
C GLY A 224 2.42 1.50 25.92
N GLU A 225 3.24 2.51 26.14
CA GLU A 225 2.83 3.79 26.75
C GLU A 225 1.88 4.61 25.86
N ASN A 226 2.06 4.56 24.54
CA ASN A 226 1.22 5.28 23.57
C ASN A 226 0.42 4.29 22.71
N ASN A 227 -0.43 3.50 23.35
CA ASN A 227 -1.26 2.51 22.67
C ASN A 227 -2.61 3.08 22.21
N ILE A 228 -3.26 2.40 21.26
CA ILE A 228 -4.53 2.84 20.66
C ILE A 228 -5.70 2.93 21.66
N PHE A 229 -5.59 2.32 22.84
CA PHE A 229 -6.64 2.37 23.86
C PHE A 229 -6.51 3.56 24.81
N GLN A 230 -5.32 4.14 24.89
CA GLN A 230 -5.01 5.28 25.76
C GLN A 230 -4.97 6.59 24.99
N SER A 231 -4.48 6.59 23.74
CA SER A 231 -4.40 7.79 22.91
C SER A 231 -5.78 8.25 22.46
N SER A 232 -6.01 9.56 22.47
CA SER A 232 -7.26 10.13 21.98
C SER A 232 -7.43 9.88 20.48
N ARG A 233 -8.67 9.90 19.99
CA ARG A 233 -8.94 9.69 18.55
C ARG A 233 -8.23 10.73 17.68
N VAL A 234 -8.11 11.97 18.18
CA VAL A 234 -7.41 13.06 17.50
C VAL A 234 -5.92 12.75 17.38
N GLU A 235 -5.26 12.35 18.48
CA GLU A 235 -3.85 11.96 18.47
C GLU A 235 -3.58 10.81 17.50
N GLN A 236 -4.47 9.81 17.45
CA GLN A 236 -4.33 8.67 16.54
C GLN A 236 -4.34 9.08 15.06
N TYR A 237 -5.08 10.13 14.68
CA TYR A 237 -5.06 10.63 13.30
C TYR A 237 -3.72 11.25 12.90
N PHE A 238 -3.07 11.93 13.84
CA PHE A 238 -1.81 12.62 13.60
C PHE A 238 -0.58 11.81 14.02
N GLN A 239 -0.75 10.57 14.47
CA GLN A 239 0.34 9.75 15.01
C GLN A 239 1.54 9.57 14.07
N THR A 240 1.31 9.54 12.75
CA THR A 240 2.40 9.48 11.76
C THR A 240 3.14 10.81 11.59
N GLN A 241 2.47 11.94 11.87
CA GLN A 241 3.01 13.30 11.71
C GLN A 241 2.46 14.23 12.81
N PRO A 242 2.86 14.04 14.09
CA PRO A 242 2.26 14.72 15.24
C PRO A 242 2.40 16.25 15.19
N GLN A 243 3.45 16.75 14.53
CA GLN A 243 3.74 18.17 14.41
C GLN A 243 2.62 18.98 13.74
N TYR A 244 1.74 18.34 12.96
CA TYR A 244 0.63 19.03 12.32
C TYR A 244 -0.63 19.09 13.19
N GLN A 245 -0.72 18.31 14.26
CA GLN A 245 -1.95 18.22 15.05
C GLN A 245 -2.43 19.59 15.54
N GLN A 246 -1.54 20.39 16.14
CA GLN A 246 -1.89 21.69 16.70
C GLN A 246 -2.42 22.65 15.63
N PHE A 247 -1.78 22.68 14.46
CA PHE A 247 -2.23 23.49 13.33
C PHE A 247 -3.68 23.18 12.94
N TYR A 248 -4.07 21.90 12.90
CA TYR A 248 -5.44 21.53 12.55
C TYR A 248 -6.44 21.93 13.64
N LEU A 249 -6.05 21.83 14.91
CA LEU A 249 -6.89 22.27 16.03
C LEU A 249 -7.08 23.79 16.01
N ASP A 250 -6.02 24.56 15.77
CA ASP A 250 -6.08 26.02 15.70
C ASP A 250 -6.97 26.49 14.56
N GLU A 251 -6.91 25.83 13.40
CA GLU A 251 -7.79 26.12 12.26
C GLU A 251 -9.25 25.83 12.57
N VAL A 252 -9.55 24.74 13.29
CA VAL A 252 -10.92 24.42 13.71
C VAL A 252 -11.44 25.48 14.67
N VAL A 253 -10.64 25.87 15.68
CA VAL A 253 -10.98 26.94 16.63
C VAL A 253 -11.25 28.26 15.89
N ARG A 254 -10.42 28.61 14.90
CA ARG A 254 -10.59 29.83 14.08
C ARG A 254 -11.90 29.82 13.29
N VAL A 255 -12.25 28.69 12.68
CA VAL A 255 -13.50 28.56 11.93
C VAL A 255 -14.71 28.64 12.86
N GLU A 256 -14.62 28.06 14.05
CA GLU A 256 -15.70 28.11 15.05
C GLU A 256 -15.87 29.50 15.65
N SER A 257 -14.79 30.21 15.97
CA SER A 257 -14.85 31.57 16.52
C SER A 257 -15.47 32.57 15.55
N ASN A 258 -15.26 32.36 14.24
CA ASN A 258 -15.80 33.20 13.18
C ASN A 258 -17.19 32.75 12.70
N GLN A 259 -17.76 31.69 13.29
CA GLN A 259 -19.07 31.13 12.92
C GLN A 259 -19.19 30.83 11.40
N CYS A 260 -18.10 30.35 10.80
CA CYS A 260 -18.08 30.09 9.37
C CYS A 260 -18.94 28.88 8.98
N GLU A 261 -19.89 29.10 8.07
CA GLU A 261 -20.79 28.06 7.54
C GLU A 261 -20.21 27.38 6.29
N ASN A 262 -19.50 28.18 5.49
CA ASN A 262 -18.92 27.80 4.21
C ASN A 262 -17.39 27.83 4.32
N ILE A 263 -16.74 26.74 3.94
CA ILE A 263 -15.28 26.57 4.06
C ILE A 263 -14.68 26.24 2.70
N GLY A 264 -13.84 27.14 2.20
CA GLY A 264 -12.95 26.91 1.07
C GLY A 264 -11.65 26.25 1.53
N LEU A 265 -11.33 25.09 0.98
CA LEU A 265 -10.09 24.37 1.27
C LEU A 265 -9.10 24.50 0.11
N THR A 266 -7.85 24.78 0.45
CA THR A 266 -6.72 24.71 -0.48
C THR A 266 -5.73 23.65 0.04
N PHE A 267 -5.59 22.56 -0.72
CA PHE A 267 -4.69 21.44 -0.39
C PHE A 267 -3.49 21.41 -1.32
N LYS A 268 -2.33 21.11 -0.75
CA LYS A 268 -1.23 20.47 -1.49
C LYS A 268 -1.23 18.97 -1.23
N SER A 269 -0.70 18.18 -2.17
CA SER A 269 -0.84 16.73 -2.29
C SER A 269 -0.45 15.86 -1.07
N SER A 270 0.15 16.45 -0.03
CA SER A 270 0.54 15.75 1.19
C SER A 270 -0.39 15.99 2.38
N SER A 271 -1.39 16.87 2.31
CA SER A 271 -2.23 17.31 3.44
C SER A 271 -3.33 16.30 3.85
N PHE A 272 -3.81 16.33 5.10
CA PHE A 272 -4.75 15.33 5.64
C PHE A 272 -6.16 15.91 5.65
N GLU A 273 -6.96 15.60 4.64
CA GLU A 273 -8.33 16.12 4.58
C GLU A 273 -9.25 15.46 5.62
N TYR A 274 -9.20 14.13 5.72
CA TYR A 274 -10.13 13.38 6.57
C TYR A 274 -10.11 13.79 8.05
N PRO A 275 -8.95 13.94 8.74
CA PRO A 275 -8.92 14.43 10.12
C PRO A 275 -9.54 15.82 10.27
N LEU A 276 -9.31 16.73 9.34
CA LEU A 276 -9.94 18.06 9.36
C LEU A 276 -11.46 17.94 9.26
N LEU A 277 -11.97 17.12 8.33
CA LEU A 277 -13.42 16.91 8.17
C LEU A 277 -14.05 16.35 9.44
N VAL A 278 -13.37 15.42 10.13
CA VAL A 278 -13.86 14.88 11.40
C VAL A 278 -13.91 15.98 12.45
N LEU A 279 -12.84 16.74 12.64
CA LEU A 279 -12.77 17.81 13.65
C LEU A 279 -13.81 18.92 13.39
N LEU A 280 -14.04 19.30 12.13
CA LEU A 280 -15.02 20.34 11.78
C LEU A 280 -16.48 19.88 11.96
N ASN A 281 -16.76 18.59 11.79
CA ASN A 281 -18.12 18.03 11.86
C ASN A 281 -18.54 17.59 13.28
N GLU A 282 -17.70 17.77 14.30
CA GLU A 282 -18.08 17.42 15.68
C GLU A 282 -19.23 18.28 16.22
N ASN A 283 -19.38 19.51 15.71
CA ASN A 283 -20.37 20.48 16.21
C ASN A 283 -21.55 20.70 15.24
N TYR A 284 -21.30 20.95 13.95
CA TYR A 284 -22.33 21.16 12.92
C TYR A 284 -21.81 20.76 11.52
N PRO A 285 -22.67 20.26 10.60
CA PRO A 285 -22.26 19.99 9.24
C PRO A 285 -21.98 21.30 8.51
N LYS A 286 -20.71 21.55 8.17
CA LYS A 286 -20.27 22.73 7.41
C LYS A 286 -20.19 22.39 5.91
N GLN A 287 -20.48 23.36 5.04
CA GLN A 287 -20.27 23.17 3.60
C GLN A 287 -18.78 23.35 3.29
N ILE A 288 -18.15 22.30 2.79
CA ILE A 288 -16.70 22.27 2.55
C ILE A 288 -16.47 22.02 1.06
N GLN A 289 -15.72 22.89 0.42
CA GLN A 289 -15.38 22.77 -1.01
C GLN A 289 -13.90 23.06 -1.24
N HIS A 290 -13.29 22.36 -2.21
CA HIS A 290 -11.94 22.69 -2.66
C HIS A 290 -12.01 23.90 -3.58
N ILE A 291 -11.15 24.89 -3.35
CA ILE A 291 -11.04 26.11 -4.16
C ILE A 291 -9.63 26.23 -4.74
N ASN A 292 -9.45 27.11 -5.73
CA ASN A 292 -8.16 27.40 -6.34
C ASN A 292 -7.39 26.15 -6.81
N LEU A 293 -8.08 25.18 -7.42
CA LEU A 293 -7.46 23.98 -7.95
C LEU A 293 -6.57 24.31 -9.16
N GLU A 294 -5.30 23.92 -9.07
CA GLU A 294 -4.31 24.03 -10.16
C GLU A 294 -4.13 22.71 -10.93
N ASN A 295 -4.80 21.65 -10.50
CA ASN A 295 -4.67 20.31 -11.06
C ASN A 295 -5.77 19.99 -12.10
N GLU A 296 -5.75 18.76 -12.60
CA GLU A 296 -6.62 18.23 -13.65
C GLU A 296 -8.11 18.27 -13.28
N SER A 297 -8.43 18.29 -11.97
CA SER A 297 -9.81 18.46 -11.49
C SER A 297 -10.36 19.89 -11.60
N LYS A 298 -9.56 20.88 -12.03
CA LYS A 298 -10.02 22.26 -12.25
C LYS A 298 -11.25 22.35 -13.17
N ILE A 299 -11.35 21.45 -14.16
CA ILE A 299 -12.48 21.38 -15.11
C ILE A 299 -13.82 21.16 -14.39
N LEU A 300 -13.81 20.56 -13.19
CA LEU A 300 -15.02 20.34 -12.40
C LEU A 300 -15.48 21.61 -11.67
N ILE A 301 -14.54 22.47 -11.27
CA ILE A 301 -14.83 23.76 -10.63
C ILE A 301 -15.38 24.75 -11.66
N ASP A 302 -14.77 24.83 -12.85
CA ASP A 302 -15.21 25.77 -13.89
C ASP A 302 -16.66 25.51 -14.37
N LYS A 303 -17.22 24.33 -14.07
CA LYS A 303 -18.61 23.96 -14.37
C LYS A 303 -19.59 24.29 -13.24
N ASP A 304 -19.11 24.58 -12.03
CA ASP A 304 -19.94 24.82 -10.86
C ASP A 304 -19.87 26.31 -10.49
N SER A 305 -20.91 27.08 -10.84
CA SER A 305 -20.95 28.54 -10.70
C SER A 305 -20.91 29.05 -9.24
N ASN A 306 -20.96 28.15 -8.25
CA ASN A 306 -20.95 28.46 -6.82
C ASN A 306 -19.55 28.39 -6.18
N SER A 307 -18.50 28.08 -6.94
CA SER A 307 -17.16 27.81 -6.41
C SER A 307 -16.37 29.02 -5.93
N ASN A 308 -16.86 30.25 -6.15
CA ASN A 308 -16.07 31.46 -5.95
C ASN A 308 -16.18 32.08 -4.56
N PHE A 309 -17.00 31.55 -3.63
CA PHE A 309 -17.16 32.07 -2.26
C PHE A 309 -17.15 33.62 -2.23
N GLU A 310 -18.04 34.25 -3.00
CA GLU A 310 -18.08 35.71 -3.17
C GLU A 310 -18.82 36.43 -2.02
N ASN A 311 -19.38 35.70 -1.05
CA ASN A 311 -20.19 36.27 0.04
C ASN A 311 -19.38 36.43 1.35
N LEU A 312 -18.85 37.64 1.53
CA LEU A 312 -17.86 38.06 2.53
C LEU A 312 -18.26 38.03 4.02
N ASN A 313 -19.44 37.55 4.42
CA ASN A 313 -19.85 37.68 5.83
C ASN A 313 -19.52 36.45 6.69
N ASN A 314 -19.63 35.21 6.17
CA ASN A 314 -19.46 33.96 6.96
C ASN A 314 -18.61 32.88 6.25
N ASP A 315 -17.82 33.24 5.24
CA ASP A 315 -17.00 32.30 4.47
C ASP A 315 -15.55 32.25 5.04
N CYS A 316 -15.01 31.05 5.26
CA CYS A 316 -13.64 30.84 5.75
C CYS A 316 -12.78 30.12 4.70
N ILE A 317 -11.52 30.54 4.53
CA ILE A 317 -10.54 29.81 3.72
C ILE A 317 -9.49 29.18 4.63
N ILE A 318 -9.31 27.85 4.52
CA ILE A 318 -8.23 27.11 5.19
C ILE A 318 -7.19 26.73 4.13
N ASN A 319 -5.94 27.12 4.39
CA ASN A 319 -4.81 26.79 3.53
C ASN A 319 -3.89 25.80 4.24
N ILE A 320 -3.86 24.56 3.75
CA ILE A 320 -3.04 23.52 4.33
C ILE A 320 -1.82 23.27 3.45
N ASP A 321 -0.77 24.06 3.68
CA ASP A 321 0.54 23.88 3.05
C ASP A 321 1.57 23.34 4.05
N ARG A 322 1.74 22.01 4.05
CA ARG A 322 2.74 21.34 4.91
C ARG A 322 4.18 21.80 4.68
N SER A 323 4.52 22.34 3.51
CA SER A 323 5.88 22.81 3.27
C SER A 323 6.23 24.04 4.12
N LYS A 324 5.21 24.83 4.50
CA LYS A 324 5.35 26.03 5.32
C LYS A 324 5.25 25.75 6.83
N LEU A 325 4.74 24.58 7.19
CA LEU A 325 4.54 24.13 8.58
C LEU A 325 5.76 23.36 9.14
N LYS A 326 6.90 23.39 8.46
CA LYS A 326 8.14 22.69 8.85
C LYS A 326 9.07 23.48 9.78
N ASN A 327 8.64 24.65 10.26
CA ASN A 327 9.43 25.52 11.12
C ASN A 327 9.14 25.25 12.60
#